data_AF-A0A174IRE3-F1
#
_entry.id   AF-A0A174IRE3-F1
#
_cell.length_a   1.000
_cell.length_b   1.000
_cell.length_c   1.000
_cell.angle_alpha   90.00
_cell.angle_beta   90.00
_cell.angle_gamma   90.00
#
_symmetry.space_group_name_H-M   'P 1'
#
loop_
_entity.id
_entity.type
_entity.pdbx_description
1 polymer ?
#
loop_
_entity_poly.entity_id
_entity_poly.type
_entity_poly.pdbx_seq_one_letter_code
_entity_poly.pdbx_strand_id
1 'polypeptide(L)'
;MVFIDMNKEMKRRLIAVQNINDDVRQKSTSGGVFTVISQYVLRKKGVVFGAKFDSNFNVIHSFVENEHDLSQFRGSKYVQSELGDSFIKVEKFLLEDRWVCFSGTPCQISGLKSFLRKDYEKLITVDVVCKGVPSPKVWRKYMNYQEEKHGGKIIKVGFREKKYGFSSTVMALEFDNGKKYYKGHETDLMLKPYVKELISRPSCYACPFKGDEHCSDFTIFDCWSIGDYSKDMDDDKGTTAVILNSKLANSVFEEIIDQVRFIDIPYDKVIETDGTMVVNSAKVNAYRNEYYKNIDSLSFDELSDKFCKRTSKDKVKAIVKPILYNVGILRAVKKIKGVF
;
A
#
# COMPACT_ATOMS: atom_id res chain seq x y z
N MET A 1 -10.23 5.50 34.33
CA MET A 1 -11.32 6.16 33.60
C MET A 1 -10.82 7.54 33.21
N VAL A 2 -10.27 7.68 32.00
CA VAL A 2 -9.75 8.97 31.52
C VAL A 2 -10.87 9.61 30.72
N PHE A 3 -11.44 10.70 31.24
CA PHE A 3 -12.46 11.47 30.56
C PHE A 3 -11.80 12.22 29.41
N ILE A 4 -12.21 11.91 28.17
CA ILE A 4 -11.82 12.67 26.98
C ILE A 4 -12.74 13.88 26.92
N ASP A 5 -12.14 15.05 27.02
CA ASP A 5 -12.80 16.35 26.92
C ASP A 5 -13.40 16.54 25.51
N MET A 6 -14.73 16.59 25.41
CA MET A 6 -15.49 16.54 24.16
C MET A 6 -15.54 17.88 23.39
N ASN A 7 -14.90 18.94 23.90
CA ASN A 7 -14.99 20.30 23.35
C ASN A 7 -13.67 20.86 22.76
N LYS A 8 -12.64 20.04 22.57
CA LYS A 8 -11.55 20.38 21.66
C LYS A 8 -11.94 19.97 20.25
N GLU A 9 -11.76 20.85 19.26
CA GLU A 9 -11.52 20.44 17.87
C GLU A 9 -10.67 19.16 17.93
N MET A 10 -11.22 18.00 17.52
CA MET A 10 -10.51 16.74 17.66
C MET A 10 -9.26 16.84 16.78
N LYS A 11 -8.13 17.18 17.39
CA LYS A 11 -6.82 17.05 16.76
C LYS A 11 -6.71 15.58 16.37
N ARG A 12 -6.62 15.32 15.05
CA ARG A 12 -6.64 13.94 14.51
C ARG A 12 -5.62 13.09 15.24
N ARG A 13 -6.09 11.95 15.76
CA ARG A 13 -5.24 11.02 16.49
C ARG A 13 -4.44 10.20 15.47
N LEU A 14 -3.12 10.18 15.64
CA LEU A 14 -2.21 9.37 14.84
C LEU A 14 -1.51 8.34 15.74
N ILE A 15 -1.59 7.08 15.33
CA ILE A 15 -1.04 5.95 16.07
C ILE A 15 -0.16 5.09 15.16
N ALA A 16 0.89 4.50 15.71
CA ALA A 16 1.62 3.40 15.09
C ALA A 16 1.01 2.08 15.54
N VAL A 17 0.74 1.17 14.61
CA VAL A 17 0.01 -0.08 14.85
C VAL A 17 0.74 -1.27 14.23
N GLN A 18 0.83 -2.36 14.99
CA GLN A 18 1.29 -3.67 14.56
C GLN A 18 0.24 -4.72 14.93
N ASN A 19 -0.16 -5.55 13.97
CA ASN A 19 -0.99 -6.72 14.25
C ASN A 19 -0.20 -7.70 15.14
N ILE A 20 -0.84 -8.24 16.18
CA ILE A 20 -0.21 -9.22 17.08
C ILE A 20 0.09 -10.56 16.37
N ASN A 21 -0.61 -10.86 15.29
CA ASN A 21 -0.36 -12.03 14.46
C ASN A 21 0.78 -11.73 13.48
N ASP A 22 1.94 -12.29 13.78
CA ASP A 22 3.16 -12.13 12.98
C ASP A 22 3.06 -12.67 11.55
N ASP A 23 2.27 -13.72 11.29
CA ASP A 23 2.06 -14.24 9.94
C ASP A 23 1.26 -13.24 9.08
N VAL A 24 0.18 -12.67 9.66
CA VAL A 24 -0.59 -11.62 9.00
C VAL A 24 0.29 -10.40 8.74
N ARG A 25 1.09 -10.00 9.74
CA ARG A 25 2.02 -8.88 9.62
C ARG A 25 3.02 -9.16 8.51
N GLN A 26 3.67 -10.32 8.49
CA GLN A 26 4.66 -10.71 7.48
C GLN A 26 4.08 -10.75 6.05
N LYS A 27 2.84 -11.23 5.88
CA LYS A 27 2.14 -11.25 4.58
C LYS A 27 1.53 -9.90 4.19
N SER A 28 1.53 -8.92 5.09
CA SER A 28 1.10 -7.55 4.81
C SER A 28 2.28 -6.68 4.38
N THR A 29 2.01 -5.63 3.60
CA THR A 29 3.04 -4.64 3.22
C THR A 29 3.66 -3.96 4.45
N SER A 30 2.88 -3.80 5.51
CA SER A 30 3.19 -2.99 6.68
C SER A 30 2.79 -3.72 7.98
N GLY A 31 2.32 -3.01 9.00
CA GLY A 31 1.86 -3.56 10.28
C GLY A 31 0.59 -4.41 10.25
N GLY A 32 -0.15 -4.46 9.14
CA GLY A 32 -1.28 -5.41 8.97
C GLY A 32 -2.62 -4.96 9.58
N VAL A 33 -2.78 -3.67 9.89
CA VAL A 33 -4.00 -3.12 10.52
C VAL A 33 -5.27 -3.29 9.70
N PHE A 34 -5.18 -3.22 8.36
CA PHE A 34 -6.35 -3.42 7.48
C PHE A 34 -7.01 -4.79 7.72
N THR A 35 -6.22 -5.83 8.01
CA THR A 35 -6.78 -7.14 8.34
C THR A 35 -7.63 -7.07 9.61
N VAL A 36 -7.15 -6.37 10.64
CA VAL A 36 -7.87 -6.25 11.92
C VAL A 36 -9.18 -5.47 11.76
N ILE A 37 -9.15 -4.34 11.04
CA ILE A 37 -10.35 -3.54 10.73
C ILE A 37 -11.36 -4.38 9.92
N SER A 38 -10.87 -5.19 8.98
CA SER A 38 -11.72 -6.05 8.18
C SER A 38 -12.36 -7.18 9.01
N GLN A 39 -11.60 -7.80 9.91
CA GLN A 39 -12.11 -8.84 10.81
C GLN A 39 -13.20 -8.31 11.74
N TYR A 40 -13.11 -7.06 12.20
CA TYR A 40 -14.19 -6.41 12.93
C TYR A 40 -15.52 -6.44 12.17
N VAL A 41 -15.50 -6.08 10.88
CA VAL A 41 -16.70 -6.09 10.01
C VAL A 41 -17.19 -7.51 9.75
N LEU A 42 -16.29 -8.44 9.45
CA LEU A 42 -16.64 -9.83 9.15
C LEU A 42 -17.25 -10.55 10.35
N ARG A 43 -16.78 -10.29 11.58
CA ARG A 43 -17.39 -10.82 12.83
C ARG A 43 -18.83 -10.36 13.01
N LYS A 44 -19.20 -9.20 12.47
CA LYS A 44 -20.58 -8.69 12.44
C LYS A 44 -21.36 -9.16 11.20
N LYS A 45 -20.89 -10.22 10.53
CA LYS A 45 -21.45 -10.78 9.28
C LYS A 45 -21.55 -9.74 8.15
N GLY A 46 -20.64 -8.75 8.18
CA GLY A 46 -20.55 -7.69 7.17
C GLY A 46 -19.77 -8.11 5.93
N VAL A 47 -19.44 -7.11 5.11
CA VAL A 47 -18.77 -7.26 3.81
C VAL A 47 -17.54 -6.38 3.74
N VAL A 48 -16.43 -6.90 3.25
CA VAL A 48 -15.17 -6.15 3.11
C VAL A 48 -14.82 -6.02 1.64
N PHE A 49 -14.61 -4.80 1.17
CA PHE A 49 -14.15 -4.47 -0.18
C PHE A 49 -12.67 -4.09 -0.18
N GLY A 50 -11.96 -4.55 -1.20
CA GLY A 50 -10.55 -4.21 -1.40
C GLY A 50 -10.02 -4.62 -2.78
N ALA A 51 -8.77 -4.25 -3.04
CA ALA A 51 -8.11 -4.52 -4.31
C ALA A 51 -7.41 -5.88 -4.31
N LYS A 52 -7.71 -6.72 -5.31
CA LYS A 52 -7.06 -8.01 -5.57
C LYS A 52 -6.53 -8.10 -7.00
N PHE A 53 -5.74 -9.14 -7.26
CA PHE A 53 -5.44 -9.55 -8.63
C PHE A 53 -6.56 -10.46 -9.15
N ASP A 54 -6.96 -10.28 -10.42
CA ASP A 54 -7.72 -11.30 -11.15
C ASP A 54 -6.81 -12.43 -11.66
N SER A 55 -7.35 -13.38 -12.42
CA SER A 55 -6.60 -14.51 -12.99
C SER A 55 -5.47 -14.09 -13.95
N ASN A 56 -5.52 -12.87 -14.49
CA ASN A 56 -4.54 -12.31 -15.42
C ASN A 56 -3.65 -11.25 -14.74
N PHE A 57 -3.67 -11.17 -13.41
CA PHE A 57 -3.00 -10.14 -12.62
C PHE A 57 -3.43 -8.70 -12.94
N ASN A 58 -4.60 -8.46 -13.53
CA ASN A 58 -5.19 -7.12 -13.49
C ASN A 58 -5.60 -6.81 -12.06
N VAL A 59 -5.48 -5.54 -11.65
CA VAL A 59 -5.92 -5.11 -10.32
C VAL A 59 -7.39 -4.72 -10.40
N ILE A 60 -8.23 -5.41 -9.62
CA ILE A 60 -9.67 -5.16 -9.56
C ILE A 60 -10.11 -4.96 -8.12
N HIS A 61 -11.15 -4.17 -7.90
CA HIS A 61 -11.86 -4.15 -6.63
C HIS A 61 -12.88 -5.29 -6.59
N SER A 62 -12.96 -5.94 -5.45
CA SER A 62 -13.87 -7.05 -5.18
C SER A 62 -14.29 -6.99 -3.71
N PHE A 63 -15.09 -7.95 -3.27
CA PHE A 63 -15.49 -8.07 -1.87
C PHE A 63 -15.35 -9.50 -1.37
N VAL A 64 -15.30 -9.64 -0.05
CA VAL A 64 -15.34 -10.92 0.66
C VAL A 64 -16.30 -10.81 1.85
N GLU A 65 -16.86 -11.95 2.23
CA GLU A 65 -17.77 -12.09 3.38
C GLU A 65 -17.21 -13.05 4.45
N ASN A 66 -16.02 -13.62 4.20
CA ASN A 66 -15.38 -14.59 5.07
C ASN A 66 -13.91 -14.22 5.30
N GLU A 67 -13.40 -14.48 6.51
CA GLU A 67 -12.03 -14.13 6.90
C GLU A 67 -10.96 -14.86 6.06
N HIS A 68 -11.24 -16.09 5.63
CA HIS A 68 -10.32 -16.89 4.80
C HIS A 68 -9.89 -16.14 3.51
N ASP A 69 -10.84 -15.44 2.89
CA ASP A 69 -10.64 -14.79 1.60
C ASP A 69 -10.00 -13.40 1.72
N LEU A 70 -9.93 -12.85 2.95
CA LEU A 70 -9.37 -11.53 3.22
C LEU A 70 -7.90 -11.40 2.79
N SER A 71 -7.17 -12.51 2.77
CA SER A 71 -5.78 -12.56 2.32
C SER A 71 -5.60 -12.09 0.88
N GLN A 72 -6.63 -12.18 0.03
CA GLN A 72 -6.62 -11.73 -1.36
C GLN A 72 -6.41 -10.20 -1.50
N PHE A 73 -6.79 -9.43 -0.47
CA PHE A 73 -6.62 -7.97 -0.45
C PHE A 73 -5.30 -7.51 0.13
N ARG A 74 -4.51 -8.40 0.75
CA ARG A 74 -3.21 -8.05 1.31
C ARG A 74 -2.21 -7.68 0.22
N GLY A 75 -1.20 -6.92 0.64
CA GLY A 75 -0.15 -6.44 -0.24
C GLY A 75 -0.56 -5.23 -1.09
N SER A 76 0.36 -4.30 -1.22
CA SER A 76 0.27 -3.16 -2.11
C SER A 76 0.21 -3.59 -3.57
N LYS A 77 -0.57 -2.86 -4.37
CA LYS A 77 -0.71 -3.09 -5.82
C LYS A 77 -0.55 -1.74 -6.52
N TYR A 78 0.66 -1.45 -7.02
CA TYR A 78 0.98 -0.16 -7.64
C TYR A 78 0.51 -0.10 -9.09
N VAL A 79 -0.79 -0.24 -9.28
CA VAL A 79 -1.50 -0.17 -10.57
C VAL A 79 -2.90 0.37 -10.27
N GLN A 80 -3.47 1.15 -11.19
CA GLN A 80 -4.89 1.54 -11.09
C GLN A 80 -5.77 0.28 -10.97
N SER A 81 -6.58 0.21 -9.91
CA SER A 81 -7.61 -0.82 -9.79
C SER A 81 -8.86 -0.45 -10.59
N GLU A 82 -9.50 -1.46 -11.18
CA GLU A 82 -10.81 -1.33 -11.79
C GLU A 82 -11.90 -1.49 -10.72
N LEU A 83 -12.77 -0.48 -10.58
CA LEU A 83 -13.84 -0.49 -9.57
C LEU A 83 -15.04 -1.35 -9.97
N GLY A 84 -15.31 -1.49 -11.27
CA GLY A 84 -16.51 -2.17 -11.78
C GLY A 84 -17.79 -1.62 -11.14
N ASP A 85 -18.65 -2.52 -10.68
CA ASP A 85 -19.91 -2.24 -9.99
C ASP A 85 -19.79 -2.15 -8.46
N SER A 86 -18.56 -2.01 -7.93
CA SER A 86 -18.32 -2.08 -6.48
C SER A 86 -19.15 -1.06 -5.68
N PHE A 87 -19.33 0.17 -6.18
CA PHE A 87 -20.12 1.19 -5.46
C PHE A 87 -21.60 0.83 -5.38
N ILE A 88 -22.17 0.27 -6.45
CA ILE A 88 -23.56 -0.22 -6.48
C ILE A 88 -23.72 -1.37 -5.48
N LYS A 89 -22.75 -2.28 -5.44
CA LYS A 89 -22.74 -3.39 -4.46
C LYS A 89 -22.61 -2.91 -3.02
N VAL A 90 -21.77 -1.91 -2.75
CA VAL A 90 -21.67 -1.28 -1.43
C VAL A 90 -23.03 -0.72 -0.99
N GLU A 91 -23.68 0.08 -1.84
CA GLU A 91 -25.00 0.63 -1.53
C GLU A 91 -26.02 -0.48 -1.25
N LYS A 92 -26.05 -1.52 -2.10
CA LYS A 92 -26.94 -2.66 -1.90
C LYS A 92 -26.77 -3.30 -0.52
N PHE A 93 -25.55 -3.62 -0.12
CA PHE A 93 -25.30 -4.24 1.20
C PHE A 93 -25.64 -3.32 2.37
N LEU A 94 -25.42 -2.01 2.22
CA LEU A 94 -25.81 -1.03 3.23
C LEU A 94 -27.33 -0.91 3.36
N LEU A 95 -28.08 -0.98 2.25
CA LEU A 95 -29.55 -0.98 2.25
C LEU A 95 -30.13 -2.27 2.84
N GLU A 96 -29.38 -3.37 2.80
CA GLU A 96 -29.67 -4.63 3.51
C GLU A 96 -29.28 -4.56 5.01
N ASP A 97 -28.96 -3.37 5.52
CA ASP A 97 -28.58 -3.11 6.91
C ASP A 97 -27.32 -3.85 7.38
N ARG A 98 -26.41 -4.17 6.45
CA ARG A 98 -25.16 -4.87 6.72
C ARG A 98 -24.01 -3.90 6.97
N TRP A 99 -23.06 -4.34 7.81
CA TRP A 99 -21.77 -3.66 7.94
C TRP A 99 -20.96 -3.79 6.65
N VAL A 100 -20.35 -2.69 6.21
CA VAL A 100 -19.47 -2.66 5.04
C VAL A 100 -18.16 -1.96 5.39
N CYS A 101 -17.02 -2.58 5.12
CA CYS A 101 -15.72 -1.91 5.09
C CYS A 101 -15.28 -1.74 3.65
N PHE A 102 -15.07 -0.51 3.18
CA PHE A 102 -14.52 -0.24 1.86
C PHE A 102 -13.11 0.32 1.94
N SER A 103 -12.14 -0.39 1.36
CA SER A 103 -10.76 0.08 1.25
C SER A 103 -10.40 0.56 -0.16
N GLY A 104 -9.65 1.65 -0.27
CA GLY A 104 -9.24 2.21 -1.56
C GLY A 104 -8.20 3.31 -1.45
N THR A 105 -7.95 4.02 -2.54
CA THR A 105 -7.20 5.29 -2.51
C THR A 105 -8.13 6.43 -2.07
N PRO A 106 -7.60 7.59 -1.63
CA PRO A 106 -8.44 8.71 -1.19
C PRO A 106 -9.46 9.14 -2.25
N CYS A 107 -9.05 9.19 -3.52
CA CYS A 107 -9.96 9.49 -4.64
C CYS A 107 -11.07 8.46 -4.84
N GLN A 108 -10.83 7.17 -4.52
CA GLN A 108 -11.85 6.12 -4.58
C GLN A 108 -12.83 6.24 -3.42
N ILE A 109 -12.35 6.56 -2.21
CA ILE A 109 -13.22 6.79 -1.05
C ILE A 109 -14.11 8.02 -1.29
N SER A 110 -13.54 9.13 -1.77
CA SER A 110 -14.32 10.32 -2.12
C SER A 110 -15.34 10.01 -3.21
N GLY A 111 -14.97 9.24 -4.24
CA GLY A 111 -15.89 8.78 -5.27
C GLY A 111 -17.05 7.95 -4.71
N LEU A 112 -16.78 7.04 -3.78
CA LEU A 112 -17.82 6.24 -3.12
C LEU A 112 -18.78 7.13 -2.32
N LYS A 113 -18.25 8.04 -1.49
CA LYS A 113 -19.08 8.95 -0.68
C LYS A 113 -19.95 9.85 -1.55
N SER A 114 -19.40 10.40 -2.63
CA SER A 114 -20.16 11.19 -3.60
C SER A 114 -21.25 10.38 -4.31
N PHE A 115 -21.00 9.10 -4.60
CA PHE A 115 -21.98 8.19 -5.20
C PHE A 115 -23.14 7.91 -4.23
N LEU A 116 -22.84 7.63 -2.95
CA LEU A 116 -23.81 7.25 -1.93
C LEU A 116 -24.75 8.40 -1.50
N ARG A 117 -24.29 9.66 -1.63
CA ARG A 117 -25.07 10.90 -1.38
C ARG A 117 -25.67 11.06 0.02
N LYS A 118 -25.33 10.19 0.96
CA LYS A 118 -25.64 10.30 2.39
C LYS A 118 -24.64 9.48 3.19
N ASP A 119 -24.55 9.78 4.48
CA ASP A 119 -23.77 8.97 5.40
C ASP A 119 -24.53 7.70 5.79
N TYR A 120 -23.76 6.64 6.04
CA TYR A 120 -24.26 5.35 6.51
C TYR A 120 -23.50 4.96 7.77
N GLU A 121 -24.20 4.74 8.88
CA GLU A 121 -23.59 4.39 10.17
C GLU A 121 -22.78 3.08 10.12
N LYS A 122 -23.19 2.16 9.23
CA LYS A 122 -22.58 0.83 9.04
C LYS A 122 -21.51 0.80 7.93
N LEU A 123 -21.09 1.95 7.42
CA LEU A 123 -20.01 2.06 6.44
C LEU A 123 -18.71 2.51 7.12
N ILE A 124 -17.71 1.64 7.10
CA ILE A 124 -16.32 1.96 7.47
C ILE A 124 -15.52 2.19 6.19
N THR A 125 -14.79 3.30 6.12
CA THR A 125 -13.93 3.62 4.99
C THR A 125 -12.46 3.65 5.38
N VAL A 126 -11.62 2.99 4.59
CA VAL A 126 -10.17 2.92 4.78
C VAL A 126 -9.47 3.43 3.52
N ASP A 127 -8.78 4.56 3.59
CA ASP A 127 -7.87 4.94 2.51
C ASP A 127 -6.41 4.58 2.81
N VAL A 128 -5.68 4.24 1.76
CA VAL A 128 -4.23 4.10 1.80
C VAL A 128 -3.57 5.38 1.30
N VAL A 129 -2.48 5.81 1.94
CA VAL A 129 -1.69 6.92 1.39
C VAL A 129 -1.11 6.54 0.04
N CYS A 130 -1.60 7.22 -1.00
CA CYS A 130 -1.35 6.84 -2.39
C CYS A 130 -0.39 7.82 -3.06
N LYS A 131 0.82 7.40 -3.42
CA LYS A 131 1.76 8.27 -4.17
C LYS A 131 1.26 8.57 -5.60
N GLY A 132 0.59 7.61 -6.21
CA GLY A 132 0.07 7.66 -7.56
C GLY A 132 -0.21 6.26 -8.07
N VAL A 133 -0.98 6.16 -9.14
CA VAL A 133 -1.35 4.86 -9.73
C VAL A 133 -0.85 4.77 -11.17
N PRO A 134 0.06 3.81 -11.46
CA PRO A 134 0.48 3.51 -12.82
C PRO A 134 -0.64 3.03 -13.73
N SER A 135 -0.45 3.21 -15.04
CA SER A 135 -1.36 2.69 -16.06
C SER A 135 -1.35 1.15 -16.09
N PRO A 136 -2.52 0.48 -16.16
CA PRO A 136 -2.60 -0.96 -16.39
C PRO A 136 -1.86 -1.43 -17.65
N LYS A 137 -1.68 -0.55 -18.64
CA LYS A 137 -0.90 -0.85 -19.85
C LYS A 137 0.58 -1.09 -19.55
N VAL A 138 1.19 -0.26 -18.69
CA VAL A 138 2.59 -0.43 -18.25
C VAL A 138 2.72 -1.76 -17.51
N TRP A 139 1.77 -2.05 -16.64
CA TRP A 139 1.73 -3.30 -15.87
C TRP A 139 1.66 -4.54 -16.75
N ARG A 140 0.71 -4.61 -17.70
CA ARG A 140 0.61 -5.75 -18.63
C ARG A 140 1.87 -5.93 -19.47
N LYS A 141 2.45 -4.83 -19.98
CA LYS A 141 3.71 -4.91 -20.72
C LYS A 141 4.85 -5.45 -19.84
N TYR A 142 4.89 -5.10 -18.54
CA TYR A 142 5.89 -5.60 -17.59
C TYR A 142 5.72 -7.10 -17.37
N MET A 143 4.48 -7.55 -17.15
CA MET A 143 4.17 -8.97 -16.97
C MET A 143 4.59 -9.79 -18.19
N ASN A 144 4.19 -9.38 -19.40
CA ASN A 144 4.55 -10.06 -20.64
C ASN A 144 6.08 -10.15 -20.82
N TYR A 145 6.78 -9.04 -20.60
CA TYR A 145 8.23 -8.99 -20.67
C TYR A 145 8.89 -9.96 -19.67
N GLN A 146 8.38 -10.04 -18.44
CA GLN A 146 8.92 -10.94 -17.42
C GLN A 146 8.68 -12.41 -17.75
N GLU A 147 7.50 -12.76 -18.27
CA GLU A 147 7.19 -14.12 -18.74
C GLU A 147 8.10 -14.53 -19.89
N GLU A 148 8.27 -13.67 -20.90
CA GLU A 148 9.15 -13.91 -22.04
C GLU A 148 10.60 -14.10 -21.59
N LYS A 149 11.10 -13.21 -20.74
CA LYS A 149 12.48 -13.25 -20.24
C LYS A 149 12.79 -14.50 -19.41
N HIS A 150 11.81 -15.03 -18.69
CA HIS A 150 12.00 -16.18 -17.81
C HIS A 150 11.50 -17.50 -18.40
N GLY A 151 10.81 -17.47 -19.54
CA GLY A 151 10.27 -18.65 -20.22
C GLY A 151 9.28 -19.43 -19.37
N GLY A 152 8.37 -18.74 -18.67
CA GLY A 152 7.36 -19.35 -17.81
C GLY A 152 6.23 -18.36 -17.48
N LYS A 153 5.06 -18.86 -17.09
CA LYS A 153 3.92 -18.05 -16.68
C LYS A 153 4.09 -17.55 -15.26
N ILE A 154 3.74 -16.31 -15.00
CA ILE A 154 3.74 -15.77 -13.64
C ILE A 154 2.56 -16.37 -12.88
N ILE A 155 2.81 -16.87 -11.67
CA ILE A 155 1.80 -17.47 -10.79
C ILE A 155 1.65 -16.71 -9.47
N LYS A 156 2.57 -15.79 -9.15
CA LYS A 156 2.49 -14.95 -7.96
C LYS A 156 3.21 -13.62 -8.16
N VAL A 157 2.63 -12.56 -7.60
CA VAL A 157 3.15 -11.19 -7.63
C VAL A 157 3.13 -10.57 -6.24
N GLY A 158 4.21 -9.91 -5.85
CA GLY A 158 4.28 -9.08 -4.65
C GLY A 158 5.11 -7.82 -4.87
N PHE A 159 4.49 -6.65 -4.90
CA PHE A 159 5.18 -5.36 -5.11
C PHE A 159 6.14 -4.96 -3.98
N ARG A 160 5.87 -5.45 -2.77
CA ARG A 160 6.54 -5.07 -1.52
C ARG A 160 6.81 -6.31 -0.66
N GLU A 161 7.32 -7.37 -1.28
CA GLU A 161 7.66 -8.62 -0.58
C GLU A 161 8.79 -8.37 0.43
N LYS A 162 8.64 -8.85 1.66
CA LYS A 162 9.56 -8.57 2.78
C LYS A 162 10.71 -9.56 2.86
N LYS A 163 11.21 -10.00 1.71
CA LYS A 163 12.34 -10.94 1.60
C LYS A 163 13.55 -10.48 2.43
N TYR A 164 13.85 -9.19 2.39
CA TYR A 164 14.97 -8.59 3.13
C TYR A 164 14.50 -7.72 4.29
N GLY A 165 13.29 -7.94 4.82
CA GLY A 165 12.67 -7.12 5.86
C GLY A 165 11.84 -5.94 5.31
N PHE A 166 11.03 -5.33 6.18
CA PHE A 166 10.12 -4.24 5.87
C PHE A 166 10.85 -3.07 5.21
N SER A 167 11.96 -2.61 5.81
CA SER A 167 12.80 -1.51 5.30
C SER A 167 13.54 -1.81 3.99
N SER A 168 13.43 -3.02 3.42
CA SER A 168 14.07 -3.38 2.15
C SER A 168 13.22 -4.37 1.34
N THR A 169 11.95 -4.02 1.15
CA THR A 169 11.03 -4.79 0.32
C THR A 169 11.48 -4.87 -1.14
N VAL A 170 11.02 -5.90 -1.85
CA VAL A 170 11.31 -6.13 -3.27
C VAL A 170 10.05 -6.42 -4.06
N MET A 171 10.11 -6.18 -5.37
CA MET A 171 9.23 -6.85 -6.32
C MET A 171 9.57 -8.34 -6.31
N ALA A 172 8.57 -9.18 -6.08
CA ALA A 172 8.65 -10.63 -6.11
C ALA A 172 7.74 -11.19 -7.20
N LEU A 173 8.30 -12.02 -8.08
CA LEU A 173 7.53 -12.83 -9.03
C LEU A 173 7.92 -14.30 -8.85
N GLU A 174 6.94 -15.19 -8.89
CA GLU A 174 7.16 -16.64 -8.97
C GLU A 174 6.53 -17.15 -10.27
N PHE A 175 7.23 -18.07 -10.93
CA PHE A 175 6.85 -18.62 -12.23
C PHE A 175 6.47 -20.10 -12.10
N ASP A 176 5.60 -20.58 -12.98
CA ASP A 176 5.16 -21.98 -13.07
C ASP A 176 6.32 -22.98 -13.27
N ASN A 177 7.40 -22.54 -13.93
CA ASN A 177 8.63 -23.31 -14.11
C ASN A 177 9.56 -23.30 -12.87
N GLY A 178 9.09 -22.80 -11.73
CA GLY A 178 9.81 -22.78 -10.45
C GLY A 178 10.84 -21.65 -10.30
N LYS A 179 11.06 -20.84 -11.34
CA LYS A 179 11.95 -19.66 -11.25
C LYS A 179 11.35 -18.61 -10.31
N LYS A 180 12.22 -17.81 -9.69
CA LYS A 180 11.82 -16.70 -8.82
C LYS A 180 12.60 -15.45 -9.15
N TYR A 181 11.91 -14.32 -9.16
CA TYR A 181 12.47 -13.00 -9.40
C TYR A 181 12.33 -12.13 -8.16
N TYR A 182 13.42 -11.53 -7.70
CA TYR A 182 13.43 -10.60 -6.58
C TYR A 182 14.31 -9.39 -6.89
N LYS A 183 13.71 -8.22 -7.07
CA LYS A 183 14.44 -6.96 -7.31
C LYS A 183 13.84 -5.80 -6.55
N GLY A 184 14.70 -4.99 -5.93
CA GLY A 184 14.29 -3.75 -5.27
C GLY A 184 13.98 -2.64 -6.28
N HIS A 185 13.38 -1.56 -5.79
CA HIS A 185 12.98 -0.41 -6.61
C HIS A 185 14.15 0.26 -7.37
N GLU A 186 15.39 0.05 -6.92
CA GLU A 186 16.61 0.54 -7.57
C GLU A 186 16.87 -0.12 -8.94
N THR A 187 16.36 -1.33 -9.16
CA THR A 187 16.68 -2.15 -10.33
C THR A 187 15.48 -2.80 -11.02
N ASP A 188 14.37 -3.01 -10.31
CA ASP A 188 13.14 -3.55 -10.90
C ASP A 188 12.56 -2.60 -11.95
N LEU A 189 12.10 -3.17 -13.06
CA LEU A 189 11.68 -2.44 -14.25
C LEU A 189 10.30 -1.80 -14.12
N MET A 190 9.50 -2.18 -13.12
CA MET A 190 8.21 -1.56 -12.81
C MET A 190 8.32 -0.56 -11.66
N LEU A 191 9.01 -0.94 -10.59
CA LEU A 191 9.18 -0.10 -9.40
C LEU A 191 10.08 1.11 -9.65
N LYS A 192 11.14 0.99 -10.46
CA LYS A 192 12.06 2.10 -10.70
C LYS A 192 11.38 3.27 -11.43
N PRO A 193 10.68 3.06 -12.57
CA PRO A 193 9.93 4.15 -13.20
C PRO A 193 8.80 4.70 -12.32
N TYR A 194 8.19 3.86 -11.47
CA TYR A 194 7.20 4.32 -10.48
C TYR A 194 7.81 5.29 -9.48
N VAL A 195 8.91 4.92 -8.82
CA VAL A 195 9.61 5.77 -7.85
C VAL A 195 10.12 7.06 -8.49
N LYS A 196 10.53 7.00 -9.76
CA LYS A 196 10.97 8.16 -10.56
C LYS A 196 9.84 9.02 -11.13
N GLU A 197 8.58 8.73 -10.81
CA GLU A 197 7.42 9.50 -11.27
C GLU A 197 7.23 9.54 -12.79
N LEU A 198 7.63 8.49 -13.49
CA LEU A 198 7.51 8.37 -14.95
C LEU A 198 6.20 7.72 -15.41
N ILE A 199 5.55 6.93 -14.54
CA ILE A 199 4.47 6.04 -14.97
C ILE A 199 3.12 6.27 -14.28
N SER A 200 3.02 7.17 -13.30
CA SER A 200 1.74 7.52 -12.68
C SER A 200 0.80 8.26 -13.65
N ARG A 201 -0.51 8.20 -13.42
CA ARG A 201 -1.51 8.98 -14.18
C ARG A 201 -1.28 10.49 -14.04
N PRO A 202 -1.57 11.32 -15.05
CA PRO A 202 -1.34 12.77 -14.97
C PRO A 202 -2.07 13.43 -13.79
N SER A 203 -3.30 13.00 -13.50
CA SER A 203 -4.08 13.52 -12.36
C SER A 203 -3.45 13.21 -11.00
N CYS A 204 -2.56 12.23 -10.89
CA CYS A 204 -1.88 11.92 -9.62
C CYS A 204 -0.87 12.99 -9.20
N TYR A 205 -0.32 13.76 -10.16
CA TYR A 205 0.66 14.82 -9.85
C TYR A 205 0.01 16.13 -9.39
N ALA A 206 -1.31 16.24 -9.53
CA ALA A 206 -2.12 17.36 -9.06
C ALA A 206 -3.42 16.81 -8.45
N CYS A 207 -3.27 15.79 -7.59
CA CYS A 207 -4.41 15.06 -7.06
C CYS A 207 -5.18 15.94 -6.06
N PRO A 208 -6.48 16.23 -6.28
CA PRO A 208 -7.26 17.09 -5.40
C PRO A 208 -7.64 16.41 -4.07
N PHE A 209 -7.40 15.11 -3.98
CA PHE A 209 -7.62 14.29 -2.78
C PHE A 209 -6.34 14.16 -1.94
N LYS A 210 -5.42 15.11 -2.11
CA LYS A 210 -4.28 15.35 -1.23
C LYS A 210 -4.59 16.55 -0.37
N GLY A 211 -4.10 16.51 0.86
CA GLY A 211 -4.30 17.58 1.82
C GLY A 211 -4.43 17.00 3.21
N ASP A 212 -4.58 17.88 4.19
CA ASP A 212 -4.79 17.42 5.56
C ASP A 212 -6.14 16.71 5.69
N GLU A 213 -7.17 17.14 4.96
CA GLU A 213 -8.53 16.61 5.11
C GLU A 213 -8.80 15.37 4.26
N HIS A 214 -8.64 14.21 4.87
CA HIS A 214 -9.09 12.93 4.32
C HIS A 214 -10.53 12.62 4.74
N CYS A 215 -11.36 12.22 3.78
CA CYS A 215 -12.77 11.91 4.03
C CYS A 215 -13.02 10.46 4.50
N SER A 216 -11.99 9.62 4.59
CA SER A 216 -12.09 8.25 5.10
C SER A 216 -12.15 8.22 6.63
N ASP A 217 -12.60 7.12 7.23
CA ASP A 217 -12.55 6.92 8.69
C ASP A 217 -11.12 6.61 9.14
N PHE A 218 -10.42 5.78 8.38
CA PHE A 218 -9.03 5.40 8.62
C PHE A 218 -8.16 5.78 7.42
N THR A 219 -7.09 6.53 7.64
CA THR A 219 -6.00 6.68 6.67
C THR A 219 -4.79 5.88 7.13
N ILE A 220 -4.32 4.95 6.31
CA ILE A 220 -3.23 4.03 6.66
C ILE A 220 -2.01 4.19 5.74
N PHE A 221 -0.81 4.12 6.33
CA PHE A 221 0.45 4.20 5.59
C PHE A 221 1.61 3.53 6.33
N ASP A 222 2.73 3.39 5.63
CA ASP A 222 3.94 2.82 6.20
C ASP A 222 4.53 3.74 7.28
N CYS A 223 4.84 3.20 8.47
CA CYS A 223 5.61 3.89 9.49
C CYS A 223 7.05 3.39 9.47
N TRP A 224 7.87 3.99 8.61
CA TRP A 224 9.28 3.64 8.45
C TRP A 224 10.12 4.10 9.63
N SER A 225 9.73 5.23 10.23
CA SER A 225 10.46 5.90 11.31
C SER A 225 10.09 5.39 12.71
N ILE A 226 9.45 4.22 12.84
CA ILE A 226 9.01 3.70 14.14
C ILE A 226 10.12 3.63 15.20
N GLY A 227 11.37 3.38 14.81
CA GLY A 227 12.52 3.36 15.72
C GLY A 227 12.79 4.70 16.43
N ASP A 228 12.30 5.82 15.89
CA ASP A 228 12.40 7.15 16.51
C ASP A 228 11.39 7.34 17.65
N TYR A 229 10.34 6.50 17.72
CA TYR A 229 9.25 6.58 18.70
C TYR A 229 9.20 5.38 19.65
N SER A 230 9.52 4.18 19.15
CA SER A 230 9.59 2.96 19.94
C SER A 230 10.59 1.96 19.35
N LYS A 231 11.75 1.84 20.00
CA LYS A 231 12.77 0.85 19.63
C LYS A 231 12.25 -0.59 19.70
N ASP A 232 11.35 -0.86 20.64
CA ASP A 232 10.77 -2.20 20.82
C ASP A 232 9.81 -2.59 19.70
N MET A 233 9.26 -1.62 18.97
CA MET A 233 8.43 -1.87 17.78
C MET A 233 9.26 -1.89 16.49
N ASP A 234 10.54 -1.49 16.50
CA ASP A 234 11.43 -1.50 15.34
C ASP A 234 12.06 -2.89 15.10
N ASP A 235 11.22 -3.84 14.73
CA ASP A 235 11.59 -5.24 14.51
C ASP A 235 11.79 -5.63 13.03
N ASP A 236 11.71 -4.66 12.12
CA ASP A 236 11.80 -4.83 10.64
C ASP A 236 10.72 -5.78 10.05
N LYS A 237 9.66 -6.10 10.81
CA LYS A 237 8.49 -6.87 10.33
C LYS A 237 7.34 -5.99 9.85
N GLY A 238 7.38 -4.69 10.15
CA GLY A 238 6.47 -3.68 9.61
C GLY A 238 5.53 -3.07 10.65
N THR A 239 5.30 -1.77 10.49
CA THR A 239 4.44 -0.95 11.36
C THR A 239 3.63 -0.02 10.48
N THR A 240 2.33 0.08 10.74
CA THR A 240 1.43 0.98 10.01
C THR A 240 1.15 2.21 10.85
N ALA A 241 1.34 3.40 10.29
CA ALA A 241 0.78 4.62 10.84
C ALA A 241 -0.70 4.71 10.43
N VAL A 242 -1.56 5.06 11.38
CA VAL A 242 -3.02 5.13 11.21
C VAL A 242 -3.51 6.48 11.73
N ILE A 243 -4.10 7.27 10.85
CA ILE A 243 -4.86 8.47 11.23
C ILE A 243 -6.30 8.03 11.45
N LEU A 244 -6.84 8.35 12.64
CA LEU A 244 -8.25 8.14 12.98
C LEU A 244 -9.00 9.46 12.70
N ASN A 245 -9.66 9.51 11.55
CA ASN A 245 -10.28 10.74 11.01
C ASN A 245 -11.70 10.98 11.54
N SER A 246 -12.37 9.97 12.10
CA SER A 246 -13.76 10.06 12.52
C SER A 246 -14.00 9.50 13.92
N LYS A 247 -15.17 9.83 14.50
CA LYS A 247 -15.62 9.23 15.77
C LYS A 247 -15.80 7.72 15.61
N LEU A 248 -16.35 7.27 14.48
CA LEU A 248 -16.49 5.85 14.14
C LEU A 248 -15.14 5.14 14.14
N ALA A 249 -14.10 5.76 13.56
CA ALA A 249 -12.76 5.19 13.55
C ALA A 249 -12.20 4.97 14.96
N ASN A 250 -12.41 5.93 15.87
CA ASN A 250 -11.99 5.81 17.26
C ASN A 250 -12.74 4.68 17.98
N SER A 251 -14.08 4.63 17.86
CA SER A 251 -14.88 3.57 18.48
C SER A 251 -14.54 2.19 17.95
N VAL A 252 -14.38 2.04 16.63
CA VAL A 252 -13.95 0.78 16.02
C VAL A 252 -12.55 0.40 16.48
N PHE A 253 -11.63 1.37 16.59
CA PHE A 253 -10.27 1.10 17.06
C PHE A 253 -10.27 0.60 18.51
N GLU A 254 -11.08 1.20 19.39
CA GLU A 254 -11.27 0.76 20.78
C GLU A 254 -11.74 -0.70 20.87
N GLU A 255 -12.63 -1.14 19.98
CA GLU A 255 -13.11 -2.53 19.91
C GLU A 255 -12.09 -3.53 19.35
N ILE A 256 -10.95 -3.08 18.79
CA ILE A 256 -9.92 -3.95 18.21
C ILE A 256 -8.53 -3.82 18.86
N ILE A 257 -8.40 -3.07 19.96
CA ILE A 257 -7.11 -2.82 20.62
C ILE A 257 -6.41 -4.10 21.09
N ASP A 258 -7.18 -5.15 21.39
CA ASP A 258 -6.67 -6.44 21.86
C ASP A 258 -5.97 -7.26 20.77
N GLN A 259 -6.20 -6.92 19.49
CA GLN A 259 -5.62 -7.56 18.32
C GLN A 259 -4.39 -6.81 17.79
N VAL A 260 -3.96 -5.74 18.45
CA VAL A 260 -2.84 -4.91 18.01
C VAL A 260 -1.91 -4.49 19.14
N ARG A 261 -0.64 -4.29 18.81
CA ARG A 261 0.27 -3.46 19.57
C ARG A 261 0.24 -2.05 18.98
N PHE A 262 0.08 -1.02 19.80
CA PHE A 262 0.07 0.35 19.31
C PHE A 262 0.70 1.36 20.28
N ILE A 263 1.10 2.51 19.74
CA ILE A 263 1.49 3.71 20.49
C ILE A 263 0.95 4.95 19.78
N ASP A 264 0.65 6.01 20.55
CA ASP A 264 0.39 7.34 20.00
C ASP A 264 1.70 7.98 19.52
N ILE A 265 1.66 8.63 18.35
CA ILE A 265 2.82 9.27 17.72
C ILE A 265 2.48 10.70 17.25
N PRO A 266 3.45 11.63 17.24
CA PRO A 266 3.18 13.02 16.90
C PRO A 266 2.79 13.18 15.42
N TYR A 267 1.59 13.70 15.18
CA TYR A 267 1.03 13.90 13.83
C TYR A 267 2.02 14.63 12.90
N ASP A 268 2.39 15.86 13.24
CA ASP A 268 3.16 16.75 12.36
C ASP A 268 4.50 16.12 11.94
N LYS A 269 5.25 15.57 12.90
CA LYS A 269 6.54 14.93 12.65
C LYS A 269 6.43 13.67 11.79
N VAL A 270 5.37 12.87 11.96
CA VAL A 270 5.16 11.65 11.16
C VAL A 270 4.71 11.99 9.75
N ILE A 271 3.90 13.04 9.56
CA ILE A 271 3.53 13.53 8.22
C ILE A 271 4.76 14.04 7.47
N GLU A 272 5.67 14.77 8.14
CA GLU A 272 6.90 15.25 7.51
C GLU A 272 7.88 14.14 7.11
N THR A 273 7.89 13.03 7.84
CA THR A 273 8.86 11.93 7.64
C THR A 273 8.31 10.81 6.76
N ASP A 274 7.20 10.21 7.15
CA ASP A 274 6.62 9.02 6.53
C ASP A 274 5.36 9.33 5.71
N GLY A 275 4.62 10.35 6.12
CA GLY A 275 3.30 10.71 5.59
C GLY A 275 3.30 11.85 4.57
N THR A 276 4.43 12.19 3.94
CA THR A 276 4.51 13.38 3.06
C THR A 276 3.50 13.36 1.92
N MET A 277 3.14 12.16 1.47
CA MET A 277 2.14 11.92 0.42
C MET A 277 0.69 11.94 0.94
N VAL A 278 0.44 12.14 2.22
CA VAL A 278 -0.90 12.47 2.75
C VAL A 278 -1.29 13.84 2.19
N VAL A 279 -0.41 14.83 2.41
CA VAL A 279 -0.69 16.24 2.12
C VAL A 279 -0.19 16.70 0.74
N ASN A 280 0.83 16.03 0.18
CA ASN A 280 1.45 16.44 -1.08
C ASN A 280 1.18 15.46 -2.24
N SER A 281 1.12 16.00 -3.45
CA SER A 281 1.24 15.21 -4.68
C SER A 281 2.71 15.00 -5.05
N ALA A 282 3.02 13.87 -5.68
CA ALA A 282 4.35 13.64 -6.25
C ALA A 282 4.63 14.64 -7.40
N LYS A 283 5.90 15.00 -7.57
CA LYS A 283 6.31 15.90 -8.67
C LYS A 283 6.47 15.12 -9.97
N VAL A 284 5.82 15.59 -11.02
CA VAL A 284 5.90 14.95 -12.34
C VAL A 284 7.34 14.93 -12.87
N ASN A 285 7.74 13.80 -13.45
CA ASN A 285 9.01 13.69 -14.15
C ASN A 285 8.90 14.33 -15.55
N ALA A 286 9.89 15.15 -15.94
CA ALA A 286 9.93 15.80 -17.24
C ALA A 286 9.84 14.81 -18.43
N TYR A 287 10.39 13.60 -18.28
CA TYR A 287 10.39 12.58 -19.33
C TYR A 287 9.13 11.70 -19.35
N ARG A 288 8.15 11.93 -18.48
CA ARG A 288 6.94 11.10 -18.38
C ARG A 288 6.21 10.98 -19.72
N ASN A 289 5.98 12.11 -20.39
CA ASN A 289 5.26 12.11 -21.66
C ASN A 289 6.06 11.39 -22.76
N GLU A 290 7.39 11.54 -22.76
CA GLU A 290 8.25 10.83 -23.70
C GLU A 290 8.29 9.31 -23.43
N TYR A 291 8.33 8.90 -22.15
CA TYR A 291 8.23 7.50 -21.76
C TYR A 291 6.97 6.85 -22.33
N TYR A 292 5.82 7.49 -22.17
CA TYR A 292 4.55 6.98 -22.68
C TYR A 292 4.45 7.01 -24.22
N LYS A 293 5.11 7.95 -24.90
CA LYS A 293 5.21 7.94 -26.38
C LYS A 293 5.99 6.74 -26.90
N ASN A 294 6.94 6.21 -26.13
CA ASN A 294 7.81 5.09 -26.52
C ASN A 294 7.35 3.73 -25.96
N ILE A 295 6.26 3.67 -25.20
CA ILE A 295 5.86 2.45 -24.49
C ILE A 295 5.52 1.28 -25.42
N ASP A 296 5.01 1.55 -26.61
CA ASP A 296 4.62 0.53 -27.58
C ASP A 296 5.78 0.11 -28.48
N SER A 297 6.69 1.04 -28.81
CA SER A 297 7.79 0.81 -29.75
C SER A 297 9.05 0.23 -29.10
N LEU A 298 9.29 0.48 -27.81
CA LEU A 298 10.48 0.01 -27.10
C LEU A 298 10.16 -1.14 -26.15
N SER A 299 11.09 -2.08 -26.01
CA SER A 299 11.10 -3.09 -24.95
C SER A 299 11.29 -2.46 -23.56
N PHE A 300 11.05 -3.22 -22.50
CA PHE A 300 11.22 -2.72 -21.13
C PHE A 300 12.69 -2.42 -20.77
N ASP A 301 13.64 -3.19 -21.32
CA ASP A 301 15.07 -2.91 -21.15
C ASP A 301 15.45 -1.59 -21.84
N GLU A 302 14.99 -1.36 -23.08
CA GLU A 302 15.25 -0.10 -23.81
C GLU A 302 14.61 1.11 -23.12
N LEU A 303 13.36 0.99 -22.64
CA LEU A 303 12.71 2.03 -21.83
C LEU A 303 13.51 2.32 -20.56
N SER A 304 14.00 1.27 -19.89
CA SER A 304 14.82 1.41 -18.70
C SER A 304 16.14 2.08 -19.01
N ASP A 305 16.84 1.70 -20.07
CA ASP A 305 18.13 2.30 -20.41
C ASP A 305 18.00 3.75 -20.85
N LYS A 306 16.90 4.11 -21.51
CA LYS A 306 16.61 5.49 -21.95
C LYS A 306 16.19 6.41 -20.80
N PHE A 307 15.29 5.98 -19.93
CA PHE A 307 14.66 6.86 -18.92
C PHE A 307 15.05 6.55 -17.46
N CYS A 308 15.48 5.32 -17.19
CA CYS A 308 15.73 4.79 -15.84
C CYS A 308 17.09 4.12 -15.66
N LYS A 309 18.11 4.52 -16.44
CA LYS A 309 19.40 3.84 -16.51
C LYS A 309 19.94 3.49 -15.13
N ARG A 310 20.33 2.23 -14.96
CA ARG A 310 20.90 1.72 -13.71
C ARG A 310 22.30 2.29 -13.53
N THR A 311 22.52 2.96 -12.40
CA THR A 311 23.85 3.44 -12.03
C THR A 311 24.74 2.27 -11.61
N SER A 312 26.06 2.46 -11.61
CA SER A 312 26.98 1.46 -11.06
C SER A 312 26.67 1.14 -9.59
N LYS A 313 26.25 2.16 -8.82
CA LYS A 313 25.81 2.01 -7.43
C LYS A 313 24.59 1.09 -7.32
N ASP A 314 23.59 1.23 -8.20
CA ASP A 314 22.39 0.37 -8.21
C ASP A 314 22.77 -1.10 -8.45
N LYS A 315 23.69 -1.34 -9.40
CA LYS A 315 24.17 -2.68 -9.74
C LYS A 315 24.91 -3.33 -8.56
N VAL A 316 25.80 -2.58 -7.90
CA VAL A 316 26.52 -3.04 -6.71
C VAL A 316 25.55 -3.35 -5.57
N LYS A 317 24.60 -2.46 -5.26
CA LYS A 317 23.59 -2.70 -4.23
C LYS A 317 22.78 -3.97 -4.48
N ALA A 318 22.41 -4.24 -5.73
CA ALA A 318 21.65 -5.43 -6.11
C ALA A 318 22.42 -6.75 -5.93
N ILE A 319 23.75 -6.72 -5.93
CA ILE A 319 24.62 -7.88 -5.70
C ILE A 319 24.95 -8.02 -4.21
N VAL A 320 25.29 -6.92 -3.54
CA VAL A 320 25.75 -6.94 -2.15
C VAL A 320 24.60 -7.21 -1.17
N LYS A 321 23.40 -6.67 -1.41
CA LYS A 321 22.24 -6.84 -0.50
C LYS A 321 21.90 -8.32 -0.21
N PRO A 322 21.75 -9.20 -1.21
CA PRO A 322 21.54 -10.63 -0.97
C PRO A 322 22.66 -11.28 -0.16
N ILE A 323 23.93 -10.92 -0.40
CA ILE A 323 25.08 -11.47 0.33
C ILE A 323 24.99 -11.08 1.80
N LEU A 324 24.82 -9.79 2.10
CA LEU A 324 24.69 -9.30 3.48
C LEU A 324 23.50 -9.91 4.21
N TYR A 325 22.41 -10.21 3.50
CA TYR A 325 21.26 -10.90 4.06
C TYR A 325 21.61 -12.34 4.44
N ASN A 326 22.21 -13.09 3.51
CA ASN A 326 22.56 -14.49 3.74
C ASN A 326 23.59 -14.67 4.86
N VAL A 327 24.50 -13.71 5.06
CA VAL A 327 25.46 -13.74 6.18
C VAL A 327 24.92 -13.10 7.47
N GLY A 328 23.65 -12.68 7.51
CA GLY A 328 22.98 -12.20 8.72
C GLY A 328 23.30 -10.76 9.16
N ILE A 329 24.08 -9.99 8.40
CA ILE A 329 24.52 -8.63 8.81
C ILE A 329 23.74 -7.49 8.16
N LEU A 330 22.84 -7.78 7.21
CA LEU A 330 22.10 -6.74 6.48
C LEU A 330 21.38 -5.76 7.42
N ARG A 331 20.74 -6.25 8.49
CA ARG A 331 20.02 -5.39 9.44
C ARG A 331 20.93 -4.38 10.13
N ALA A 332 22.15 -4.78 10.51
CA ALA A 332 23.14 -3.87 11.10
C ALA A 332 23.60 -2.83 10.06
N VAL A 333 23.87 -3.27 8.83
CA VAL A 333 24.32 -2.38 7.75
C VAL A 333 23.27 -1.34 7.36
N LYS A 334 21.97 -1.70 7.38
CA LYS A 334 20.87 -0.76 7.12
C LYS A 334 20.81 0.41 8.13
N LYS A 335 21.29 0.22 9.35
CA LYS A 335 21.35 1.29 10.36
C LYS A 335 22.42 2.34 10.04
N ILE A 336 23.34 2.04 9.12
CA ILE A 336 24.36 2.97 8.65
C ILE A 336 23.75 3.83 7.54
N LYS A 337 23.59 5.13 7.81
CA LYS A 337 23.04 6.09 6.84
C LYS A 337 23.82 6.05 5.51
N GLY A 338 23.09 5.92 4.40
CA GLY A 338 23.63 6.03 3.04
C GLY A 338 24.08 4.73 2.36
N VAL A 339 24.06 3.59 3.08
CA VAL A 339 24.52 2.30 2.53
C VAL A 339 23.45 1.59 1.69
N PHE A 340 22.19 1.52 2.17
CA PHE A 340 21.07 0.92 1.43
C PHE A 340 19.94 1.88 1.14
#